data_AF-A0A7H0IQC3-F1
#
_entry.id   AF-A0A7H0IQC3-F1
#
_cell.length_a   1.000
_cell.length_b   1.000
_cell.length_c   1.000
_cell.angle_alpha   90.00
_cell.angle_beta   90.00
_cell.angle_gamma   90.00
#
_symmetry.space_group_name_H-M   'P 1'
#
loop_
_entity.id
_entity.type
_entity.pdbx_description
1 polymer ?
#
loop_
_entity_poly.entity_id
_entity_poly.type
_entity_poly.pdbx_seq_one_letter_code
_entity_poly.pdbx_strand_id
1 'polypeptide(L)'
;MSVLTTAAVALLYDALFLNGGFTIMSRLDGSTYTPTDGYAVSVTPNQHTMPADAPFDVFADLVREVTDAYGDMNALGGWMSDGVIYLDPVEVISDQQSAVDAGLQRQQRAIFDLGTGTEITL
;
A
#
# COMPACT_ATOMS: atom_id res chain seq x y z
N MET A 1 -11.94 4.35 -3.45
CA MET A 1 -10.89 5.37 -3.44
C MET A 1 -11.24 6.39 -4.52
N SER A 2 -11.34 7.68 -4.18
CA SER A 2 -11.38 8.73 -5.19
C SER A 2 -10.02 8.77 -5.92
N VAL A 3 -10.01 9.20 -7.18
CA VAL A 3 -8.77 9.32 -7.95
C VAL A 3 -7.81 10.27 -7.22
N LEU A 4 -6.62 9.77 -6.89
CA LEU A 4 -5.58 10.57 -6.23
C LEU A 4 -5.13 11.71 -7.15
N THR A 5 -5.02 12.91 -6.59
CA THR A 5 -4.47 14.06 -7.33
C THR A 5 -2.98 13.87 -7.58
N THR A 6 -2.43 14.50 -8.63
CA THR A 6 -0.98 14.45 -8.91
C THR A 6 -0.14 14.91 -7.72
N ALA A 7 -0.59 15.91 -6.97
CA ALA A 7 0.11 16.36 -5.76
C ALA A 7 0.11 15.30 -4.65
N ALA A 8 -1.01 14.58 -4.47
CA ALA A 8 -1.07 13.47 -3.52
C ALA A 8 -0.13 12.33 -3.94
N VAL A 9 -0.10 11.97 -5.23
CA VAL A 9 0.80 10.95 -5.76
C VAL A 9 2.27 11.33 -5.58
N ALA A 10 2.63 12.60 -5.77
CA ALA A 10 4.00 13.08 -5.52
C ALA A 10 4.44 12.86 -4.06
N LEU A 11 3.54 13.09 -3.10
CA LEU A 11 3.83 12.83 -1.67
C LEU A 11 4.04 11.34 -1.38
N LEU A 12 3.32 10.45 -2.06
CA LEU A 12 3.52 9.00 -1.94
C LEU A 12 4.87 8.58 -2.52
N TYR A 13 5.26 9.17 -3.65
CA TYR A 13 6.56 8.94 -4.26
C TYR A 13 7.68 9.36 -3.31
N ASP A 14 7.61 10.58 -2.75
CA ASP A 14 8.59 11.05 -1.76
C ASP A 14 8.66 10.12 -0.54
N ALA A 15 7.53 9.62 -0.05
CA ALA A 15 7.49 8.71 1.10
C ALA A 15 8.24 7.39 0.85
N LEU A 16 8.24 6.86 -0.38
CA LEU A 16 9.04 5.67 -0.72
C LEU A 16 10.54 5.89 -0.49
N PHE A 17 11.07 7.06 -0.88
CA PHE A 17 12.51 7.34 -0.79
C PHE A 17 12.92 7.91 0.58
N LEU A 18 12.02 8.62 1.26
CA LEU A 18 12.31 9.23 2.56
C LEU A 18 12.05 8.29 3.73
N ASN A 19 11.02 7.45 3.63
CA ASN A 19 10.53 6.62 4.73
C ASN A 19 10.59 5.10 4.42
N GLY A 20 10.99 4.72 3.21
CA GLY A 20 11.02 3.32 2.75
C GLY A 20 9.66 2.78 2.31
N GLY A 21 8.58 3.54 2.49
CA GLY A 21 7.22 3.12 2.17
C GLY A 21 6.14 4.04 2.69
N PHE A 22 4.90 3.66 2.42
CA PHE A 22 3.70 4.31 2.92
C PHE A 22 2.54 3.31 3.00
N THR A 23 1.57 3.64 3.85
CA THR A 23 0.21 3.14 3.77
C THR A 23 -0.71 4.35 3.84
N ILE A 24 -1.66 4.46 2.91
CA ILE A 24 -2.70 5.49 2.96
C ILE A 24 -4.08 4.85 2.91
N MET A 25 -4.99 5.35 3.72
CA MET A 25 -6.39 4.99 3.73
C MET A 25 -7.24 6.13 3.21
N SER A 26 -8.40 5.80 2.63
CA SER A 26 -9.40 6.79 2.23
C SER A 26 -10.50 6.95 3.27
N ARG A 27 -10.92 8.20 3.46
CA ARG A 27 -12.15 8.54 4.19
C ARG A 27 -13.35 8.57 3.24
N LEU A 28 -14.54 8.54 3.83
CA LEU A 28 -15.81 8.66 3.10
C LEU A 28 -15.95 9.99 2.34
N ASP A 29 -15.26 11.04 2.79
CA ASP A 29 -15.21 12.35 2.13
C ASP A 29 -14.20 12.42 0.97
N GLY A 30 -13.52 11.32 0.66
CA GLY A 30 -12.51 11.23 -0.39
C GLY A 30 -11.14 11.79 -0.01
N SER A 31 -10.95 12.26 1.22
CA SER A 31 -9.62 12.60 1.75
C SER A 31 -8.83 11.34 2.13
N THR A 32 -7.51 11.43 2.12
CA THR A 32 -6.63 10.34 2.55
C THR A 32 -6.02 10.61 3.93
N TYR A 33 -5.55 9.57 4.60
CA TYR A 33 -4.72 9.66 5.80
C TYR A 33 -3.81 8.46 5.94
N THR A 34 -2.72 8.62 6.69
CA THR A 34 -1.84 7.52 7.07
C THR A 34 -2.39 6.89 8.36
N PRO A 35 -2.82 5.62 8.33
CA PRO A 35 -3.18 4.90 9.56
C PRO A 35 -1.95 4.69 10.44
N THR A 36 -2.15 4.73 11.76
CA THR A 36 -1.07 4.60 12.77
C THR A 36 -1.23 3.34 13.63
N ASP A 37 -2.21 2.50 13.32
CA ASP A 37 -2.51 1.25 14.01
C ASP A 37 -3.11 0.22 13.04
N GLY A 38 -3.24 -1.01 13.50
CA GLY A 38 -3.69 -2.15 12.71
C GLY A 38 -2.59 -2.76 11.84
N TYR A 39 -3.02 -3.66 10.96
CA TYR A 39 -2.16 -4.50 10.14
C TYR A 39 -2.56 -4.35 8.67
N ALA A 40 -1.64 -3.87 7.85
CA ALA A 40 -1.82 -3.78 6.42
C ALA A 40 -1.59 -5.15 5.77
N VAL A 41 -2.62 -5.65 5.09
CA VAL A 41 -2.61 -6.92 4.37
C VAL A 41 -2.99 -6.69 2.92
N SER A 42 -2.16 -7.13 1.99
CA SER A 42 -2.49 -7.08 0.56
C SER A 42 -3.75 -7.91 0.27
N VAL A 43 -4.64 -7.39 -0.57
CA VAL A 43 -5.90 -8.08 -0.92
C VAL A 43 -5.77 -9.01 -2.12
N THR A 44 -4.60 -9.04 -2.75
CA THR A 44 -4.34 -9.77 -3.99
C THR A 44 -3.00 -10.51 -3.91
N PRO A 45 -2.89 -11.72 -4.48
CA PRO A 45 -1.59 -12.39 -4.61
C PRO A 45 -0.72 -11.79 -5.74
N ASN A 46 -1.29 -10.92 -6.57
CA ASN A 46 -0.57 -10.29 -7.68
C ASN A 46 0.28 -9.13 -7.18
N GLN A 47 1.55 -9.09 -7.60
CA GLN A 47 2.44 -7.97 -7.27
C GLN A 47 2.34 -6.90 -8.36
N HIS A 48 2.07 -5.65 -7.97
CA HIS A 48 2.21 -4.51 -8.86
C HIS A 48 3.55 -3.84 -8.57
N THR A 49 4.47 -3.92 -9.53
CA THR A 49 5.86 -3.51 -9.31
C THR A 49 6.41 -2.67 -10.43
N MET A 50 7.41 -1.86 -10.11
CA MET A 50 8.20 -1.11 -11.08
C MET A 50 9.63 -0.91 -10.56
N PRO A 51 10.61 -0.69 -11.45
CA PRO A 51 11.95 -0.27 -11.04
C PRO A 51 11.91 1.06 -10.27
N ALA A 52 12.72 1.20 -9.22
CA ALA A 52 12.79 2.42 -8.41
C ALA A 52 13.43 3.61 -9.14
N ASP A 53 14.15 3.37 -10.23
CA ASP A 53 14.73 4.38 -11.11
C ASP A 53 13.80 4.77 -12.28
N ALA A 54 12.61 4.18 -12.36
CA ALA A 54 11.66 4.53 -13.40
C ALA A 54 11.09 5.94 -13.20
N PRO A 55 10.68 6.63 -14.29
CA PRO A 55 10.17 7.98 -14.22
C PRO A 55 8.93 8.10 -13.32
N PHE A 56 8.76 9.27 -12.67
CA PHE A 56 7.60 9.57 -11.84
C PHE A 56 6.26 9.32 -12.54
N ASP A 57 6.15 9.60 -13.83
CA ASP A 57 4.91 9.37 -14.58
C ASP A 57 4.52 7.88 -14.62
N VAL A 58 5.50 6.97 -14.67
CA VAL A 58 5.28 5.51 -14.60
C VAL A 58 4.75 5.12 -13.22
N PHE A 59 5.26 5.74 -12.16
CA PHE A 59 4.74 5.54 -10.81
C PHE A 59 3.31 6.04 -10.68
N ALA A 60 3.03 7.23 -11.21
CA ALA A 60 1.69 7.81 -11.17
C ALA A 60 0.68 6.95 -11.95
N ASP A 61 1.08 6.37 -13.08
CA ASP A 61 0.24 5.45 -13.85
C ASP A 61 -0.02 4.14 -13.11
N LEU A 62 1.00 3.57 -12.45
CA LEU A 62 0.83 2.36 -11.65
C LEU A 62 -0.10 2.59 -10.45
N VAL A 63 0.03 3.73 -9.77
CA VAL A 63 -0.89 4.12 -8.69
C VAL A 63 -2.33 4.18 -9.22
N ARG A 64 -2.56 4.82 -10.37
CA ARG A 64 -3.90 4.90 -10.99
C ARG A 64 -4.43 3.52 -11.32
N GLU A 65 -3.64 2.69 -11.98
CA GLU A 65 -4.00 1.32 -12.35
C GLU A 65 -4.46 0.51 -11.13
N VAL A 66 -3.66 0.52 -10.05
CA VAL A 66 -4.01 -0.19 -8.81
C VAL A 66 -5.27 0.39 -8.18
N THR A 67 -5.38 1.72 -8.09
CA THR A 67 -6.57 2.34 -7.49
C THR A 67 -7.85 2.14 -8.31
N ASP A 68 -7.75 2.06 -9.64
CA ASP A 68 -8.89 1.83 -10.53
C ASP A 68 -9.33 0.36 -10.47
N ALA A 69 -8.38 -0.57 -10.41
CA ALA A 69 -8.67 -2.00 -10.33
C ALA A 69 -9.22 -2.43 -8.95
N TYR A 70 -8.81 -1.75 -7.88
CA TYR A 70 -9.10 -2.11 -6.50
C TYR A 70 -9.80 -1.00 -5.71
N GLY A 71 -10.53 -0.11 -6.41
CA GLY A 71 -11.12 1.10 -5.83
C GLY A 71 -12.04 0.88 -4.64
N ASP A 72 -12.60 -0.31 -4.45
CA ASP A 72 -13.43 -0.63 -3.28
C ASP A 72 -12.62 -0.92 -2.00
N MET A 73 -11.30 -1.05 -2.11
CA MET A 73 -10.42 -1.29 -0.96
C MET A 73 -10.17 -0.01 -0.17
N ASN A 74 -9.95 -0.17 1.13
CA ASN A 74 -9.85 0.97 2.05
C ASN A 74 -8.44 1.58 2.13
N ALA A 75 -7.41 0.93 1.58
CA ALA A 75 -6.03 1.41 1.62
C ALA A 75 -5.20 1.09 0.35
N LEU A 76 -4.14 1.88 0.16
CA LEU A 76 -3.03 1.63 -0.76
C LEU A 76 -1.73 1.60 0.04
N GLY A 77 -0.97 0.52 -0.12
CA GLY A 77 0.38 0.38 0.44
C GLY A 77 1.43 0.48 -0.64
N GLY A 78 2.59 1.04 -0.30
CA GLY A 78 3.75 1.03 -1.17
C GLY A 78 5.03 0.89 -0.36
N TRP A 79 5.99 0.11 -0.86
CA TRP A 79 7.29 -0.04 -0.24
C TRP A 79 8.36 -0.28 -1.28
N MET A 80 9.62 -0.13 -0.87
CA MET A 80 10.77 -0.37 -1.73
C MET A 80 11.65 -1.48 -1.15
N SER A 81 12.06 -2.40 -2.01
CA SER A 81 13.05 -3.42 -1.67
C SER A 81 13.88 -3.78 -2.90
N ASP A 82 15.20 -3.87 -2.73
CA ASP A 82 16.16 -4.25 -3.78
C ASP A 82 16.00 -3.47 -5.11
N GLY A 83 15.72 -2.16 -5.01
CA GLY A 83 15.54 -1.29 -6.19
C GLY A 83 14.22 -1.51 -6.94
N VAL A 84 13.27 -2.21 -6.33
CA VAL A 84 11.92 -2.41 -6.85
C VAL A 84 10.93 -1.70 -5.93
N ILE A 85 10.05 -0.89 -6.52
CA ILE A 85 8.86 -0.36 -5.86
C ILE A 85 7.76 -1.39 -6.00
N TYR A 86 7.10 -1.68 -4.88
CA TYR A 86 5.91 -2.50 -4.79
C TYR A 86 4.73 -1.60 -4.43
N LEU A 87 3.58 -1.84 -5.06
CA LEU A 87 2.32 -1.17 -4.79
C LEU A 87 1.24 -2.22 -4.60
N ASP A 88 0.56 -2.15 -3.46
CA ASP A 88 -0.45 -3.13 -3.11
C ASP A 88 -1.78 -2.45 -2.78
N PRO A 89 -2.90 -2.97 -3.29
CA PRO A 89 -4.20 -2.69 -2.70
C PRO A 89 -4.25 -3.39 -1.33
N VAL A 90 -4.48 -2.61 -0.28
CA VAL A 90 -4.35 -3.07 1.10
C VAL A 90 -5.70 -3.00 1.81
N GLU A 91 -5.94 -3.99 2.66
CA GLU A 91 -6.93 -3.93 3.72
C GLU A 91 -6.21 -3.74 5.05
N VAL A 92 -6.61 -2.73 5.82
CA VAL A 92 -6.13 -2.54 7.19
C VAL A 92 -7.06 -3.25 8.16
N ILE A 93 -6.54 -4.27 8.83
CA ILE A 93 -7.24 -5.13 9.79
C ILE A 93 -6.73 -4.80 11.19
N SER A 94 -7.62 -4.58 12.16
CA SER A 94 -7.23 -4.15 13.52
C SER A 94 -6.66 -5.27 14.38
N ASP A 95 -7.11 -6.51 14.17
CA ASP A 95 -6.69 -7.69 14.93
C ASP A 95 -5.54 -8.44 14.22
N GLN A 96 -4.49 -8.76 14.96
CA GLN A 96 -3.29 -9.39 14.40
C GLN A 96 -3.58 -10.80 13.87
N GLN A 97 -4.33 -11.61 14.62
CA GLN A 97 -4.59 -12.99 14.23
C GLN A 97 -5.43 -13.03 12.96
N SER A 98 -6.46 -12.19 12.89
CA SER A 98 -7.30 -12.03 11.70
C SER A 98 -6.50 -11.56 10.49
N ALA A 99 -5.52 -10.67 10.69
CA ALA A 99 -4.62 -10.20 9.64
C ALA A 99 -3.68 -11.31 9.12
N VAL A 100 -3.12 -12.11 10.04
CA VAL A 100 -2.31 -13.30 9.72
C VAL A 100 -3.13 -14.31 8.91
N ASP A 101 -4.34 -14.64 9.38
CA ASP A 101 -5.23 -15.58 8.70
C ASP A 101 -5.60 -15.10 7.30
N ALA A 102 -5.92 -13.80 7.17
CA ALA A 102 -6.21 -13.18 5.88
C ALA A 102 -5.00 -13.21 4.94
N GLY A 103 -3.81 -12.88 5.44
CA GLY A 103 -2.58 -12.89 4.65
C GLY A 103 -2.22 -14.30 4.17
N LEU A 104 -2.31 -15.32 5.03
CA LEU A 104 -2.11 -16.72 4.65
C LEU A 104 -3.13 -17.18 3.60
N GLN A 105 -4.42 -16.87 3.80
CA GLN A 105 -5.47 -17.19 2.84
C GLN A 105 -5.20 -16.52 1.48
N ARG A 106 -4.64 -15.31 1.47
CA ARG A 106 -4.29 -14.52 0.28
C ARG A 106 -2.88 -14.80 -0.23
N GLN A 107 -2.21 -15.82 0.31
CA GLN A 107 -0.87 -16.27 -0.09
C GLN A 107 0.21 -15.17 0.01
N GLN A 108 0.06 -14.30 1.00
CA GLN A 108 1.03 -13.26 1.31
C GLN A 108 2.24 -13.87 2.03
N ARG A 109 3.42 -13.30 1.77
CA ARG A 109 4.66 -13.70 2.46
C ARG A 109 4.84 -12.97 3.78
N ALA A 110 4.21 -11.81 3.91
CA ALA A 110 4.24 -10.99 5.09
C ALA A 110 3.03 -10.04 5.14
N ILE A 111 2.79 -9.49 6.32
CA ILE A 111 1.90 -8.36 6.58
C ILE A 111 2.70 -7.25 7.28
N PHE A 112 2.17 -6.05 7.32
CA PHE A 112 2.85 -4.92 7.95
C PHE A 112 2.09 -4.38 9.15
N ASP A 113 2.72 -4.35 10.32
CA ASP A 113 2.19 -3.75 11.53
C ASP A 113 2.40 -2.23 11.49
N LEU A 114 1.30 -1.49 11.41
CA LEU A 114 1.29 -0.03 11.29
C LEU A 114 1.58 0.67 12.63
N GLY A 115 1.37 -0.02 13.75
CA GLY A 115 1.64 0.53 15.09
C GLY A 115 3.12 0.48 15.44
N THR A 116 3.81 -0.60 15.05
CA THR A 116 5.25 -0.74 15.29
C THR A 116 6.11 -0.34 14.09
N GLY A 117 5.52 -0.26 12.90
CA GLY A 117 6.24 0.01 11.65
C GLY A 117 7.12 -1.18 11.22
N THR A 118 6.69 -2.40 11.50
CA THR A 118 7.49 -3.61 11.24
C THR A 118 6.75 -4.65 10.41
N GLU A 119 7.52 -5.40 9.63
CA GLU A 119 7.03 -6.54 8.86
C GLU A 119 6.84 -7.78 9.76
N ILE A 120 5.75 -8.51 9.53
CA ILE A 120 5.46 -9.81 10.15
C ILE A 120 5.42 -10.86 9.04
N THR A 121 6.40 -11.77 9.03
CA THR A 121 6.44 -12.90 8.08
C THR A 121 5.34 -13.91 8.36
N LEU A 122 4.76 -14.49 7.31
CA LEU A 122 3.67 -15.48 7.33
C LEU A 122 4.11 -16.88 6.92
#